data_AF-A0A7Y9EQ27-F1
#
_entry.id   AF-A0A7Y9EQ27-F1
#
_cell.length_a   1.000
_cell.length_b   1.000
_cell.length_c   1.000
_cell.angle_alpha   90.00
_cell.angle_beta   90.00
_cell.angle_gamma   90.00
#
_symmetry.space_group_name_H-M   'P 1'
#
loop_
_entity.id
_entity.type
_entity.pdbx_description
1 polymer ?
#
loop_
_entity_poly.entity_id
_entity_poly.type
_entity_poly.pdbx_seq_one_letter_code
_entity_poly.pdbx_strand_id
1 'polypeptide(L)'
;MAAIVVAAAGIPVVKHGGRSSSSACGSADVLEALGVSLALSPAAAARCLTEANICYLFAPNVHSGLRHARPVRRALSVPTVINYIAPLVNPARPRAACVGCSNAYVAPVLAQVLADRGCSALVVRGHDGLDEISTAAPTHVWVVTGNTVTPTTIDAAEFGLPRSAPGDLRSGDAPPTTPPSHAGSSKATPGRSGTPY
;
A
#
# COMPACT_ATOMS: atom_id res chain seq x y z
N MET A 1 2.85 6.40 2.34
CA MET A 1 3.07 7.84 2.14
C MET A 1 2.63 8.31 0.76
N ALA A 2 3.24 7.87 -0.35
CA ALA A 2 2.89 8.33 -1.71
C ALA A 2 1.38 8.30 -2.03
N ALA A 3 0.68 7.21 -1.64
CA ALA A 3 -0.77 7.09 -1.80
C ALA A 3 -1.57 8.24 -1.17
N ILE A 4 -1.16 8.73 0.01
CA ILE A 4 -1.82 9.83 0.70
C ILE A 4 -1.59 11.14 -0.05
N VAL A 5 -0.37 11.39 -0.52
CA VAL A 5 -0.03 12.58 -1.31
C VAL A 5 -0.82 12.61 -2.62
N VAL A 6 -0.91 11.47 -3.33
CA VAL A 6 -1.70 11.35 -4.58
C VAL A 6 -3.20 11.62 -4.32
N ALA A 7 -3.75 11.08 -3.23
CA ALA A 7 -5.14 11.34 -2.85
C ALA A 7 -5.40 12.82 -2.51
N ALA A 8 -4.48 13.44 -1.77
CA ALA A 8 -4.54 14.86 -1.43
C ALA A 8 -4.41 15.76 -2.67
N ALA A 9 -3.72 15.30 -3.72
CA ALA A 9 -3.66 15.97 -5.02
C ALA A 9 -4.94 15.81 -5.87
N GLY A 10 -6.01 15.23 -5.32
CA GLY A 10 -7.31 15.10 -5.99
C GLY A 10 -7.47 13.85 -6.84
N ILE A 11 -6.50 12.94 -6.86
CA ILE A 11 -6.60 11.68 -7.63
C ILE A 11 -7.12 10.54 -6.74
N PRO A 12 -8.23 9.86 -7.10
CA PRO A 12 -8.73 8.74 -6.30
C PRO A 12 -7.73 7.59 -6.17
N VAL A 13 -7.46 7.15 -4.95
CA VAL A 13 -6.50 6.08 -4.67
C VAL A 13 -7.16 4.88 -4.02
N VAL A 14 -7.08 3.72 -4.68
CA VAL A 14 -7.41 2.43 -4.06
C VAL A 14 -6.12 1.67 -3.75
N LYS A 15 -5.60 1.85 -2.54
CA LYS A 15 -4.37 1.18 -2.12
C LYS A 15 -4.68 -0.26 -1.71
N HIS A 16 -4.08 -1.21 -2.41
CA HIS A 16 -4.09 -2.61 -2.00
C HIS A 16 -2.78 -2.94 -1.26
N GLY A 17 -2.85 -3.70 -0.18
CA GLY A 17 -1.66 -4.10 0.57
C GLY A 17 -1.95 -5.08 1.70
N GLY A 18 -0.88 -5.72 2.19
CA GLY A 18 -0.92 -6.59 3.37
C GLY A 18 0.03 -6.10 4.47
N ARG A 19 0.12 -6.89 5.54
CA ARG A 19 1.20 -6.74 6.53
C ARG A 19 2.53 -7.18 5.92
N SER A 20 3.62 -6.61 6.43
CA SER A 20 4.96 -6.98 6.00
C SER A 20 5.24 -8.48 6.19
N SER A 21 5.99 -9.07 5.27
CA SER A 21 6.56 -10.41 5.40
C SER A 21 8.08 -10.41 5.59
N SER A 22 8.75 -9.25 5.49
CA SER A 22 10.22 -9.16 5.41
C SER A 22 10.83 -7.84 5.91
N SER A 23 10.06 -6.74 6.01
CA SER A 23 10.48 -5.49 6.65
C SER A 23 9.97 -5.39 8.09
N ALA A 24 10.60 -4.54 8.90
CA ALA A 24 10.16 -4.23 10.27
C ALA A 24 8.75 -3.62 10.32
N CYS A 25 8.33 -2.91 9.26
CA CYS A 25 7.02 -2.25 9.20
C CYS A 25 6.49 -2.25 7.75
N GLY A 26 5.25 -2.71 7.56
CA GLY A 26 4.54 -2.67 6.28
C GLY A 26 3.50 -1.54 6.21
N SER A 27 2.91 -1.32 5.04
CA SER A 27 1.89 -0.27 4.85
C SER A 27 0.66 -0.44 5.76
N ALA A 28 0.23 -1.68 6.00
CA ALA A 28 -0.86 -1.98 6.91
C ALA A 28 -0.52 -1.59 8.36
N ASP A 29 0.70 -1.88 8.79
CA ASP A 29 1.18 -1.64 10.16
C ASP A 29 1.28 -0.13 10.44
N VAL A 30 1.79 0.65 9.48
CA VAL A 30 1.80 2.14 9.56
C VAL A 30 0.39 2.70 9.65
N LEU A 31 -0.53 2.24 8.79
CA LEU A 31 -1.90 2.75 8.76
C LEU A 31 -2.66 2.42 10.05
N GLU A 32 -2.49 1.20 10.57
CA GLU A 32 -3.07 0.79 11.86
C GLU A 32 -2.53 1.63 13.02
N ALA A 33 -1.23 1.89 13.06
CA ALA A 33 -0.62 2.76 14.07
C ALA A 33 -1.13 4.21 14.01
N LEU A 34 -1.54 4.68 12.82
CA LEU A 34 -2.19 5.98 12.62
C LEU A 34 -3.70 5.97 12.94
N GLY A 35 -4.24 4.85 13.44
CA GLY A 35 -5.66 4.71 13.81
C GLY A 35 -6.59 4.38 12.64
N VAL A 36 -6.05 4.04 11.47
CA VAL A 36 -6.87 3.62 10.32
C VAL A 36 -7.33 2.18 10.53
N SER A 37 -8.64 1.96 10.46
CA SER A 37 -9.19 0.60 10.50
C SER A 37 -8.83 -0.17 9.23
N LEU A 38 -8.19 -1.34 9.39
CA LEU A 38 -7.92 -2.28 8.30
C LEU A 38 -9.10 -3.24 8.04
N ALA A 39 -10.07 -3.27 8.94
CA ALA A 39 -11.23 -4.17 8.93
C ALA A 39 -12.46 -3.48 8.33
N LEU A 40 -12.30 -2.78 7.20
CA LEU A 40 -13.42 -2.15 6.50
C LEU A 40 -14.20 -3.17 5.67
N SER A 41 -15.52 -3.02 5.68
CA SER A 41 -16.39 -3.70 4.72
C SER A 41 -16.22 -3.07 3.32
N PRO A 42 -16.56 -3.78 2.23
CA PRO A 42 -16.51 -3.22 0.88
C PRO A 42 -17.29 -1.90 0.74
N ALA A 43 -18.46 -1.80 1.37
CA ALA A 43 -19.27 -0.58 1.37
C ALA A 43 -18.59 0.57 2.11
N ALA A 44 -17.95 0.30 3.26
CA ALA A 44 -17.19 1.32 3.97
C ALA A 44 -15.96 1.79 3.19
N ALA A 45 -15.24 0.86 2.53
CA ALA A 45 -14.11 1.21 1.68
C ALA A 45 -14.52 2.06 0.47
N ALA A 46 -15.65 1.76 -0.16
CA ALA A 46 -16.22 2.56 -1.25
C ALA A 46 -16.62 3.98 -0.77
N ARG A 47 -17.17 4.08 0.44
CA ARG A 47 -17.48 5.36 1.07
C ARG A 47 -16.20 6.18 1.32
N CYS A 48 -15.15 5.58 1.88
CA CYS A 48 -13.85 6.25 2.06
C CYS A 48 -13.28 6.76 0.73
N LEU A 49 -13.39 5.99 -0.34
CA LEU A 49 -12.94 6.44 -1.66
C LEU A 49 -13.74 7.67 -2.15
N THR A 50 -15.04 7.71 -1.88
CA THR A 50 -15.91 8.83 -2.29
C THR A 50 -15.69 10.08 -1.44
N GLU A 51 -15.53 9.93 -0.12
CA GLU A 51 -15.49 11.05 0.83
C GLU A 51 -14.07 11.56 1.10
N ALA A 52 -13.07 10.67 1.10
CA ALA A 52 -11.68 10.98 1.44
C ALA A 52 -10.71 10.79 0.26
N ASN A 53 -11.22 10.48 -0.93
CA ASN A 53 -10.45 10.23 -2.14
C ASN A 53 -9.44 9.07 -2.05
N ILE A 54 -9.52 8.27 -0.98
CA ILE A 54 -8.62 7.16 -0.73
C ILE A 54 -9.32 6.05 0.06
N CYS A 55 -9.04 4.82 -0.33
CA CYS A 55 -9.35 3.66 0.50
C CYS A 55 -8.20 2.66 0.52
N TYR A 56 -8.16 1.86 1.59
CA TYR A 56 -7.19 0.79 1.76
C TYR A 56 -7.90 -0.56 1.75
N LEU A 57 -7.47 -1.44 0.86
CA LEU A 57 -7.97 -2.80 0.75
C LEU A 57 -6.93 -3.74 1.36
N PHE A 58 -7.25 -4.30 2.53
CA PHE A 58 -6.35 -5.19 3.24
C PHE A 58 -6.38 -6.60 2.63
N ALA A 59 -5.25 -7.03 2.07
CA ALA A 59 -5.10 -8.24 1.27
C ALA A 59 -5.65 -9.51 1.94
N PRO A 60 -5.41 -9.79 3.25
CA PRO A 60 -6.00 -10.95 3.91
C PRO A 60 -7.53 -10.99 3.89
N ASN A 61 -8.19 -9.84 3.88
CA ASN A 61 -9.66 -9.75 3.86
C ASN A 61 -10.22 -9.94 2.45
N VAL A 62 -9.52 -9.43 1.43
CA VAL A 62 -10.01 -9.47 0.03
C VAL A 62 -9.52 -10.69 -0.76
N HIS A 63 -8.50 -11.40 -0.27
CA HIS A 63 -7.96 -12.61 -0.90
C HIS A 63 -7.94 -13.79 0.08
N SER A 64 -9.08 -14.07 0.70
CA SER A 64 -9.21 -15.12 1.72
C SER A 64 -8.73 -16.50 1.24
N GLY A 65 -8.86 -16.81 -0.05
CA GLY A 65 -8.39 -18.07 -0.65
C GLY A 65 -6.87 -18.28 -0.55
N LEU A 66 -6.06 -17.21 -0.48
CA LEU A 66 -4.61 -17.32 -0.32
C LEU A 66 -4.20 -17.95 1.02
N ARG A 67 -5.13 -18.07 2.00
CA ARG A 67 -4.89 -18.80 3.24
C ARG A 67 -4.52 -20.27 3.00
N HIS A 68 -5.09 -20.89 1.97
CA HIS A 68 -4.83 -22.30 1.64
C HIS A 68 -3.41 -22.55 1.13
N ALA A 69 -2.79 -21.53 0.53
CA ALA A 69 -1.39 -21.60 0.10
C ALA A 69 -0.39 -21.34 1.23
N ARG A 70 -0.83 -20.83 2.40
CA ARG A 70 0.08 -20.45 3.50
C ARG A 70 0.97 -21.60 4.00
N PRO A 71 0.46 -22.82 4.25
CA PRO A 71 1.31 -23.92 4.75
C PRO A 71 2.43 -24.27 3.78
N VAL A 72 2.10 -24.39 2.48
CA VAL A 72 3.07 -24.70 1.42
C VAL A 72 4.10 -23.58 1.28
N ARG A 73 3.67 -22.32 1.26
CA ARG A 73 4.58 -21.17 1.17
C ARG A 73 5.55 -21.12 2.36
N ARG A 74 5.07 -21.44 3.57
CA ARG A 74 5.91 -21.52 4.76
C ARG A 74 6.92 -22.68 4.65
N ALA A 75 6.49 -23.84 4.16
CA ALA A 75 7.39 -24.98 3.95
C ALA A 75 8.47 -24.70 2.91
N LEU A 76 8.13 -24.01 1.80
CA LEU A 76 9.08 -23.64 0.76
C LEU A 76 10.12 -22.61 1.23
N SER A 77 9.72 -21.63 2.03
CA SER A 77 10.61 -20.57 2.58
C SER A 77 11.45 -19.81 1.54
N VAL A 78 11.02 -19.81 0.27
CA VAL A 78 11.64 -19.06 -0.83
C VAL A 78 10.60 -18.19 -1.55
N PRO A 79 11.01 -17.06 -2.17
CA PRO A 79 10.11 -16.28 -3.01
C PRO A 79 9.56 -17.11 -4.18
N THR A 80 8.26 -17.00 -4.43
CA THR A 80 7.56 -17.64 -5.56
C THR A 80 6.80 -16.59 -6.35
N VAL A 81 6.10 -16.98 -7.42
CA VAL A 81 5.22 -16.09 -8.17
C VAL A 81 4.22 -15.34 -7.27
N ILE A 82 3.76 -15.96 -6.17
CA ILE A 82 2.81 -15.35 -5.24
C ILE A 82 3.37 -14.08 -4.58
N ASN A 83 4.69 -13.95 -4.45
CA ASN A 83 5.32 -12.75 -3.92
C ASN A 83 5.16 -11.53 -4.85
N TYR A 84 4.97 -11.76 -6.15
CA TYR A 84 4.97 -10.70 -7.16
C TYR A 84 3.57 -10.39 -7.73
N ILE A 85 2.58 -11.26 -7.53
CA ILE A 85 1.23 -11.05 -8.09
C ILE A 85 0.37 -10.04 -7.32
N ALA A 86 0.76 -9.65 -6.10
CA ALA A 86 -0.04 -8.78 -5.25
C ALA A 86 -0.49 -7.45 -5.93
N PRO A 87 0.37 -6.77 -6.73
CA PRO A 87 -0.03 -5.58 -7.49
C PRO A 87 -1.04 -5.88 -8.61
N LEU A 88 -1.05 -7.11 -9.14
CA LEU A 88 -1.91 -7.53 -10.24
C LEU A 88 -3.32 -7.94 -9.79
N VAL A 89 -3.57 -8.08 -8.50
CA VAL A 89 -4.83 -8.64 -7.98
C VAL A 89 -5.65 -7.65 -7.17
N ASN A 90 -5.38 -6.35 -7.27
CA ASN A 90 -6.22 -5.33 -6.63
C ASN A 90 -7.69 -5.52 -7.08
N PRO A 91 -8.62 -5.83 -6.15
CA PRO A 91 -10.00 -6.19 -6.51
C PRO A 91 -10.77 -5.01 -7.12
N ALA A 92 -10.34 -3.77 -6.90
CA ALA A 92 -10.92 -2.59 -7.53
C ALA A 92 -10.45 -2.37 -8.98
N ARG A 93 -9.46 -3.15 -9.45
CA ARG A 93 -8.93 -3.11 -10.83
C ARG A 93 -8.67 -1.69 -11.34
N PRO A 94 -7.83 -0.89 -10.65
CA PRO A 94 -7.56 0.47 -11.08
C PRO A 94 -6.91 0.46 -12.47
N ARG A 95 -7.31 1.42 -13.32
CA ARG A 95 -6.74 1.58 -14.67
C ARG A 95 -5.34 2.18 -14.65
N ALA A 96 -4.97 2.85 -13.56
CA ALA A 96 -3.65 3.44 -13.35
C ALA A 96 -2.94 2.79 -12.15
N ALA A 97 -1.63 2.51 -12.26
CA ALA A 97 -0.86 1.95 -11.16
C ALA A 97 0.62 2.38 -11.15
N CYS A 98 1.21 2.51 -9.97
CA CYS A 98 2.66 2.51 -9.79
C CYS A 98 3.01 1.28 -8.94
N VAL A 99 3.89 0.43 -9.47
CA VAL A 99 4.16 -0.91 -8.95
C VAL A 99 5.66 -1.08 -8.73
N GLY A 100 6.03 -1.38 -7.50
CA GLY A 100 7.38 -1.80 -7.14
C GLY A 100 7.67 -3.26 -7.50
N CYS A 101 8.88 -3.53 -8.01
CA CYS A 101 9.39 -4.90 -8.09
C CYS A 101 10.91 -4.96 -7.87
N SER A 102 11.32 -5.54 -6.75
CA SER A 102 12.75 -5.68 -6.39
C SER A 102 13.51 -6.67 -7.28
N ASN A 103 12.81 -7.56 -7.98
CA ASN A 103 13.41 -8.54 -8.88
C ASN A 103 13.46 -8.02 -10.32
N ALA A 104 14.68 -7.87 -10.85
CA ALA A 104 14.94 -7.35 -12.19
C ALA A 104 14.38 -8.21 -13.32
N TYR A 105 14.27 -9.53 -13.13
CA TYR A 105 13.71 -10.45 -14.14
C TYR A 105 12.18 -10.43 -14.15
N VAL A 106 11.57 -10.17 -12.99
CA VAL A 106 10.10 -10.18 -12.84
C VAL A 106 9.48 -8.83 -13.19
N ALA A 107 10.17 -7.72 -12.95
CA ALA A 107 9.68 -6.38 -13.25
C ALA A 107 9.18 -6.19 -14.72
N PRO A 108 9.93 -6.57 -15.77
CA PRO A 108 9.44 -6.46 -17.14
C PRO A 108 8.23 -7.37 -17.41
N VAL A 109 8.15 -8.54 -16.78
CA VAL A 109 7.00 -9.45 -16.90
C VAL A 109 5.75 -8.83 -16.30
N LEU A 110 5.86 -8.20 -15.12
CA LEU A 110 4.75 -7.48 -14.49
C LEU A 110 4.26 -6.33 -15.37
N ALA A 111 5.19 -5.58 -15.97
CA ALA A 111 4.87 -4.48 -16.88
C ALA A 111 4.08 -4.99 -18.09
N GLN A 112 4.50 -6.10 -18.69
CA GLN A 112 3.79 -6.71 -19.81
C GLN A 112 2.38 -7.18 -19.41
N VAL A 113 2.22 -7.83 -18.25
CA VAL A 113 0.89 -8.25 -17.78
C VAL A 113 -0.04 -7.05 -17.55
N LEU A 114 0.48 -5.91 -17.09
CA LEU A 114 -0.30 -4.68 -16.95
C LEU A 114 -0.67 -4.09 -18.32
N ALA A 115 0.24 -4.15 -19.30
CA ALA A 115 -0.01 -3.73 -20.68
C ALA A 115 -1.12 -4.56 -21.33
N ASP A 116 -1.04 -5.89 -21.21
CA ASP A 116 -2.03 -6.83 -21.76
C ASP A 116 -3.43 -6.63 -21.17
N ARG A 117 -3.50 -6.05 -19.96
CA ARG A 117 -4.76 -5.69 -19.29
C ARG A 117 -5.25 -4.29 -19.63
N GLY A 118 -4.54 -3.54 -20.46
CA GLY A 118 -4.88 -2.17 -20.86
C GLY A 118 -4.73 -1.14 -19.73
N CYS A 119 -3.84 -1.40 -18.76
CA CYS A 119 -3.52 -0.44 -17.70
C CYS A 119 -2.57 0.65 -18.22
N SER A 120 -2.62 1.83 -17.60
CA SER A 120 -1.52 2.81 -17.63
C SER A 120 -0.70 2.63 -16.36
N ALA A 121 0.57 2.27 -16.45
CA ALA A 121 1.33 1.94 -15.26
C ALA A 121 2.80 2.30 -15.34
N LEU A 122 3.40 2.48 -14.17
CA LEU A 122 4.85 2.50 -14.00
C LEU A 122 5.23 1.28 -13.17
N VAL A 123 6.04 0.37 -13.72
CA VAL A 123 6.74 -0.63 -12.90
C VAL A 123 8.13 -0.09 -12.61
N VAL A 124 8.55 -0.08 -11.35
CA VAL A 124 9.78 0.59 -10.91
C VAL A 124 10.69 -0.35 -10.12
N ARG A 125 12.00 -0.16 -10.30
CA ARG A 125 13.05 -0.81 -9.53
C ARG A 125 14.25 0.11 -9.39
N GLY A 126 14.61 0.46 -8.16
CA GLY A 126 15.85 1.18 -7.88
C GLY A 126 17.08 0.36 -8.26
N HIS A 127 18.15 1.01 -8.72
CA HIS A 127 19.44 0.36 -8.99
C HIS A 127 20.10 -0.20 -7.72
N ASP A 128 19.73 0.35 -6.57
CA ASP A 128 20.04 -0.13 -5.22
C ASP A 128 19.20 -1.37 -4.80
N GLY A 129 18.29 -1.83 -5.66
CA GLY A 129 17.49 -3.04 -5.45
C GLY A 129 16.13 -2.79 -4.78
N LEU A 130 15.80 -1.53 -4.45
CA LEU A 130 14.51 -1.16 -3.89
C LEU A 130 13.37 -1.39 -4.90
N ASP A 131 12.19 -1.72 -4.38
CA ASP A 131 10.94 -1.76 -5.14
C ASP A 131 10.22 -0.41 -5.13
N GLU A 132 10.98 0.69 -4.99
CA GLU A 132 10.48 2.06 -5.09
C GLU A 132 11.32 2.89 -6.08
N ILE A 133 10.84 4.10 -6.39
CA ILE A 133 11.68 5.13 -7.01
C ILE A 133 12.68 5.59 -5.96
N SER A 134 13.95 5.30 -6.18
CA SER A 134 15.02 5.60 -5.23
C SER A 134 15.46 7.07 -5.32
N THR A 135 15.71 7.67 -4.15
CA THR A 135 16.41 8.96 -4.02
C THR A 135 17.91 8.79 -3.82
N ALA A 136 18.40 7.57 -3.59
CA ALA A 136 19.82 7.26 -3.41
C ALA A 136 20.51 6.82 -4.72
N ALA A 137 19.76 6.28 -5.67
CA ALA A 137 20.28 5.77 -6.94
C ALA A 137 19.28 6.00 -8.10
N PRO A 138 19.71 5.91 -9.38
CA PRO A 138 18.79 5.88 -10.50
C PRO A 138 17.79 4.71 -10.39
N THR A 139 16.64 4.86 -11.04
CA THR A 139 15.55 3.88 -11.03
C THR A 139 15.23 3.44 -12.45
N HIS A 140 15.22 2.14 -12.70
CA HIS A 140 14.70 1.57 -13.94
C HIS A 140 13.16 1.61 -13.87
N VAL A 141 12.54 2.17 -14.90
CA VAL A 141 11.10 2.30 -15.03
C VAL A 141 10.64 1.63 -16.33
N TRP A 142 9.66 0.74 -16.23
CA TRP A 142 8.92 0.23 -17.38
C TRP A 142 7.60 0.99 -17.47
N VAL A 143 7.53 1.92 -18.43
CA VAL A 143 6.36 2.75 -18.69
C VAL A 143 5.37 1.96 -19.53
N VAL A 144 4.19 1.72 -18.97
CA VAL A 144 3.09 1.00 -19.61
C VAL A 144 2.06 2.01 -20.11
N THR A 145 1.87 2.08 -21.42
CA THR A 145 0.84 2.91 -22.06
C THR A 145 0.13 2.10 -23.13
N GLY A 146 -1.17 1.85 -22.93
CA GLY A 146 -1.92 0.92 -23.78
C GLY A 146 -1.30 -0.49 -23.70
N ASN A 147 -0.97 -1.06 -24.85
CA ASN A 147 -0.37 -2.40 -24.96
C ASN A 147 1.16 -2.35 -25.12
N THR A 148 1.78 -1.19 -24.88
CA THR A 148 3.22 -0.99 -25.05
C THR A 148 3.92 -0.81 -23.72
N VAL A 149 5.06 -1.48 -23.58
CA VAL A 149 6.01 -1.30 -22.47
C VAL A 149 7.26 -0.62 -23.00
N THR A 150 7.58 0.55 -22.49
CA THR A 150 8.79 1.31 -22.83
C THR A 150 9.71 1.37 -21.61
N PRO A 151 10.87 0.70 -21.63
CA PRO A 151 11.85 0.83 -20.57
C PRO A 151 12.55 2.19 -20.65
N THR A 152 12.79 2.79 -19.50
CA THR A 152 13.59 4.01 -19.34
C THR A 152 14.26 4.01 -17.97
N THR A 153 15.13 4.97 -17.74
CA THR A 153 15.73 5.24 -16.43
C THR A 153 15.35 6.64 -16.01
N ILE A 154 14.98 6.81 -14.74
CA ILE A 154 14.80 8.12 -14.14
C ILE A 154 15.78 8.30 -13.00
N ASP A 155 16.17 9.54 -12.77
CA ASP A 155 17.02 9.90 -11.65
C ASP A 155 16.36 11.00 -10.81
N ALA A 156 16.19 10.77 -9.51
CA ALA A 156 15.64 11.79 -8.59
C ALA A 156 16.41 13.13 -8.68
N ALA A 157 17.71 13.07 -8.99
CA ALA A 157 18.55 14.26 -9.16
C ALA A 157 18.12 15.15 -10.34
N GLU A 158 17.54 14.57 -11.40
CA GLU A 158 17.02 15.32 -12.56
C GLU A 158 15.80 16.18 -12.18
N PHE A 159 15.13 15.86 -11.07
CA PHE A 159 14.00 16.60 -10.52
C PHE A 159 14.43 17.56 -9.39
N GLY A 160 15.74 17.80 -9.22
CA GLY A 160 16.27 18.69 -8.20
C GLY A 160 16.27 18.11 -6.78
N LEU A 161 16.05 16.80 -6.62
CA LEU A 161 16.13 16.14 -5.31
C LEU A 161 17.57 15.72 -5.02
N PRO A 162 18.15 16.13 -3.88
CA PRO A 162 19.49 15.71 -3.50
C PRO A 162 19.51 14.20 -3.21
N ARG A 163 20.66 13.58 -3.45
CA ARG A 163 20.86 12.15 -3.14
C ARG A 163 20.74 11.90 -1.65
N SER A 164 19.95 10.90 -1.28
CA SER A 164 19.92 10.39 0.09
C SER A 164 21.23 9.68 0.44
N ALA A 165 21.72 9.89 1.67
CA ALA A 165 22.88 9.20 2.21
C ALA A 165 22.51 7.78 2.70
N PRO A 166 23.50 6.88 2.85
CA PRO A 166 23.25 5.57 3.43
C PRO A 166 22.60 5.67 4.81
N GLY A 167 21.38 5.15 4.94
CA GLY A 167 20.64 5.14 6.19
C GLY A 167 19.48 6.14 6.29
N ASP A 168 19.43 7.17 5.45
CA ASP A 168 18.38 8.20 5.49
C ASP A 168 16.97 7.64 5.29
N LEU A 169 16.87 6.53 4.53
CA LEU A 169 15.60 5.87 4.20
C LEU A 169 15.30 4.67 5.10
N ARG A 170 16.10 4.42 6.15
CA ARG A 170 15.82 3.31 7.07
C ARG A 170 14.52 3.58 7.82
N SER A 171 13.59 2.64 7.73
CA SER A 171 12.42 2.63 8.59
C SER A 171 12.83 2.28 10.02
N GLY A 172 12.27 2.99 11.00
CA GLY A 172 12.30 2.57 12.40
C GLY A 172 11.26 1.50 12.69
N ASP A 173 11.22 1.04 13.94
CA ASP A 173 10.16 0.14 14.41
C ASP A 173 8.80 0.86 14.36
N ALA A 174 7.72 0.10 14.10
CA ALA A 174 6.37 0.62 14.24
C ALA A 174 6.15 1.04 15.71
N PRO A 175 5.63 2.25 15.99
CA PRO A 175 5.34 2.66 17.35
C PRO A 175 4.31 1.70 17.97
N PRO A 176 4.42 1.39 19.28
CA PRO A 176 3.49 0.47 19.93
C PRO A 176 2.05 0.96 19.77
N THR A 177 1.17 0.06 19.31
CA THR A 177 -0.25 0.33 19.11
C THR A 177 -0.88 0.73 20.45
N THR A 178 -1.17 2.02 20.61
CA THR A 178 -1.98 2.49 21.74
C THR A 178 -3.45 2.37 21.32
N PRO A 179 -4.27 1.52 21.97
CA PRO A 179 -5.67 1.41 21.60
C PRO A 179 -6.37 2.78 21.81
N PRO A 180 -7.29 3.17 20.92
CA PRO A 180 -8.00 4.44 21.07
C PRO A 180 -8.73 4.46 22.41
N SER A 181 -8.45 5.47 23.23
CA SER A 181 -9.16 5.72 24.48
C SER A 181 -10.57 6.19 24.16
N HIS A 182 -11.53 5.26 24.12
CA HIS A 182 -12.94 5.61 24.21
C HIS A 182 -13.27 6.07 25.64
N ALA A 183 -12.83 7.28 26.01
CA ALA A 183 -13.28 7.98 27.20
C ALA A 183 -14.58 8.73 26.90
N GLY A 184 -15.65 7.99 26.58
CA GLY A 184 -17.01 8.49 26.63
C GLY A 184 -17.50 8.46 28.07
N SER A 185 -17.03 9.36 28.94
CA SER A 185 -17.59 9.51 30.28
C SER A 185 -18.95 10.19 30.18
N SER A 186 -20.01 9.39 30.04
CA SER A 186 -21.37 9.79 30.40
C SER A 186 -21.41 10.01 31.91
N LYS A 187 -21.25 11.26 32.35
CA LYS A 187 -21.67 11.66 33.70
C LYS A 187 -23.19 11.78 33.67
N ALA A 188 -23.86 10.74 34.14
CA ALA A 188 -25.26 10.82 34.53
C ALA A 188 -25.41 11.80 35.70
N THR A 189 -26.16 12.88 35.48
CA THR A 189 -26.62 13.80 36.52
C THR A 189 -27.72 13.11 37.34
N PRO A 190 -27.64 13.02 38.67
CA PRO A 190 -28.77 12.55 39.46
C PRO A 190 -29.75 13.72 39.65
N GLY A 191 -30.93 13.61 39.03
CA GLY A 191 -32.04 14.52 39.27
C GLY A 191 -32.57 14.41 40.70
N ARG A 192 -32.68 15.56 41.38
CA ARG A 192 -33.43 15.74 42.63
C ARG A 192 -34.63 16.63 42.38
N SER A 193 -35.83 16.12 42.67
CA SER A 193 -37.06 16.80 43.18
C SER A 193 -38.19 15.77 42.99
N GLY A 194 -38.89 15.27 44.01
CA GLY A 194 -39.74 16.02 44.95
C GLY A 194 -41.00 16.46 44.18
N THR A 195 -42.18 15.85 44.33
CA THR A 195 -43.01 15.75 45.54
C THR A 195 -44.10 14.67 45.41
N PRO A 196 -44.72 14.23 46.53
CA PRO A 196 -45.80 13.25 46.53
C PRO A 196 -47.17 13.90 46.33
N TYR A 197 -48.02 13.31 45.50
CA TYR A 197 -49.47 13.14 45.67
C TYR A 197 -49.94 12.11 44.65
#